data_AF-A0A958DNM1-F1
#
_entry.id   AF-A0A958DNM1-F1
#
_cell.length_a   1.000
_cell.length_b   1.000
_cell.length_c   1.000
_cell.angle_alpha   90.00
_cell.angle_beta   90.00
_cell.angle_gamma   90.00
#
_symmetry.space_group_name_H-M   'P 1'
#
loop_
_entity.id
_entity.type
_entity.pdbx_description
1 polymer ?
#
loop_
_entity_poly.entity_id
_entity_poly.type
_entity_poly.pdbx_seq_one_letter_code
_entity_poly.pdbx_strand_id
1 'polypeptide(L)'
;MTACWFAGCGKQNTSADSEFKTVSLQSEITAVQPMTGLVFWESLDHKDTDAIQLEFSYLRYSDVVKVKEQYDWSIVEEKLAGIASRKHQAVLRFWDTYPGRESGVPDYIKALPDYKNVVEKSENRDTEFPDWSHPEYQRFILEFFETLAQKYDNDPRLAFLEVGFGLWSEYHIYDPGEKMGENFPSKAFQSQYFRHLDTLFHNTPWMISQDAHVANRTPFASDAPLLDLQFGIFDDSFHLAWEPGYNLGGWEFFGLERFKRSPMGGEILFPDKGRSDFVDAGWAEHTRQFGITFMITEQWLRWISMDRVKENSMACGYRFRVTSFETNDTQSLVTVENTGAAPIYYDAFVAVNDVRSTESLKYLSPGESREFTINSGGKKPMLSIECDRLVPGQEIGFEANIVTQ
;
A
#
# COMPACT_ATOMS: atom_id res chain seq x y z
N MET A 1 -44.05 71.57 24.00
CA MET A 1 -44.11 70.12 23.75
C MET A 1 -42.88 69.80 22.88
N THR A 2 -41.77 69.31 23.46
CA THR A 2 -41.35 67.89 23.50
C THR A 2 -41.38 67.25 22.10
N ALA A 3 -40.34 66.61 21.55
CA ALA A 3 -39.14 65.99 22.13
C ALA A 3 -38.04 65.78 21.05
N CYS A 4 -36.79 65.69 21.50
CA CYS A 4 -35.65 65.10 20.77
C CYS A 4 -35.86 63.60 20.53
N TRP A 5 -35.36 63.06 19.41
CA TRP A 5 -34.94 61.65 19.31
C TRP A 5 -33.60 61.52 18.56
N PHE A 6 -32.70 60.76 19.19
CA PHE A 6 -31.33 60.49 18.81
C PHE A 6 -31.22 59.45 17.69
N ALA A 7 -30.15 59.57 16.90
CA ALA A 7 -29.66 58.55 15.98
C ALA A 7 -29.14 57.33 16.76
N GLY A 8 -29.61 56.14 16.38
CA GLY A 8 -29.05 54.86 16.81
C GLY A 8 -28.44 54.13 15.62
N CYS A 9 -27.13 54.27 15.43
CA CYS A 9 -26.35 53.30 14.65
C CYS A 9 -26.34 51.98 15.42
N GLY A 10 -27.08 50.98 14.93
CA GLY A 10 -26.92 49.61 15.37
C GLY A 10 -25.52 49.13 14.97
N LYS A 11 -24.63 48.95 15.94
CA LYS A 11 -23.45 48.12 15.77
C LYS A 11 -23.94 46.69 15.51
N GLN A 12 -23.71 46.19 14.31
CA GLN A 12 -23.66 44.75 14.08
C GLN A 12 -22.57 44.20 15.01
N ASN A 13 -22.96 43.28 15.90
CA ASN A 13 -22.01 42.42 16.59
C ASN A 13 -21.31 41.57 15.53
N THR A 14 -20.17 42.04 15.04
CA THR A 14 -19.15 41.15 14.49
C THR A 14 -18.75 40.21 15.63
N SER A 15 -18.95 38.91 15.47
CA SER A 15 -18.39 37.92 16.38
C SER A 15 -16.92 38.25 16.55
N ALA A 16 -16.46 38.42 17.78
CA ALA A 16 -15.05 38.56 18.05
C ALA A 16 -14.34 37.33 17.48
N ASP A 17 -13.41 37.52 16.56
CA ASP A 17 -12.37 36.53 16.29
C ASP A 17 -11.68 36.26 17.62
N SER A 18 -12.06 35.17 18.29
CA SER A 18 -11.39 34.75 19.50
C SER A 18 -9.94 34.39 19.14
N GLU A 19 -9.00 35.09 19.77
CA GLU A 19 -7.56 34.87 19.60
C GLU A 19 -7.21 33.40 19.81
N PHE A 20 -6.46 32.83 18.87
CA PHE A 20 -5.95 31.48 18.96
C PHE A 20 -4.91 31.37 20.08
N LYS A 21 -5.00 30.29 20.85
CA LYS A 21 -4.08 29.98 21.94
C LYS A 21 -3.42 28.64 21.68
N THR A 22 -2.11 28.58 21.87
CA THR A 22 -1.35 27.33 21.82
C THR A 22 -1.89 26.33 22.83
N VAL A 23 -2.05 25.08 22.39
CA VAL A 23 -2.42 23.94 23.20
C VAL A 23 -1.17 23.13 23.48
N SER A 24 -0.83 22.93 24.75
CA SER A 24 0.24 22.01 25.12
C SER A 24 -0.14 20.58 24.70
N LEU A 25 0.78 19.91 24.02
CA LEU A 25 0.58 18.56 23.49
C LEU A 25 1.89 17.78 23.53
N GLN A 26 1.86 16.63 24.19
CA GLN A 26 2.97 15.68 24.24
C GLN A 26 2.47 14.31 23.80
N SER A 27 3.15 13.72 22.82
CA SER A 27 2.81 12.42 22.26
C SER A 27 4.05 11.78 21.63
N GLU A 28 4.13 10.46 21.68
CA GLU A 28 5.19 9.67 21.07
C GLU A 28 4.60 8.51 20.27
N ILE A 29 5.20 8.20 19.13
CA ILE A 29 4.86 6.99 18.38
C ILE A 29 5.67 5.82 18.93
N THR A 30 4.99 4.87 19.57
CA THR A 30 5.59 3.67 20.21
C THR A 30 5.20 2.35 19.53
N ALA A 31 4.37 2.42 18.49
CA ALA A 31 3.87 1.28 17.72
C ALA A 31 4.09 1.50 16.22
N VAL A 32 4.15 0.39 15.49
CA VAL A 32 4.17 0.38 14.02
C VAL A 32 2.88 1.03 13.51
N GLN A 33 2.99 1.88 12.50
CA GLN A 33 1.86 2.61 11.98
C GLN A 33 1.00 1.72 11.05
N PRO A 34 -0.34 1.86 11.06
CA PRO A 34 -1.20 1.11 10.15
C PRO A 34 -0.79 1.28 8.69
N MET A 35 -0.87 0.20 7.91
CA MET A 35 -0.55 0.16 6.47
C MET A 35 0.93 0.43 6.15
N THR A 36 1.83 0.25 7.12
CA THR A 36 3.28 0.37 6.91
C THR A 36 4.04 -0.74 7.62
N GLY A 37 5.35 -0.80 7.39
CA GLY A 37 6.28 -1.61 8.19
C GLY A 37 6.65 -2.94 7.55
N LEU A 38 7.30 -3.79 8.34
CA LEU A 38 7.64 -5.12 7.88
C LEU A 38 6.37 -5.98 7.79
N VAL A 39 6.38 -6.93 6.85
CA VAL A 39 5.26 -7.79 6.52
C VAL A 39 5.66 -9.25 6.75
N PHE A 40 4.81 -9.99 7.43
CA PHE A 40 4.94 -11.44 7.56
C PHE A 40 3.92 -12.17 6.71
N TRP A 41 4.26 -13.39 6.29
CA TRP A 41 3.28 -14.28 5.69
C TRP A 41 2.18 -14.60 6.70
N GLU A 42 0.93 -14.62 6.26
CA GLU A 42 -0.20 -14.99 7.14
C GLU A 42 -0.12 -16.44 7.64
N SER A 43 0.69 -17.29 7.01
CA SER A 43 0.96 -18.65 7.46
C SER A 43 2.05 -18.73 8.54
N LEU A 44 2.77 -17.65 8.84
CA LEU A 44 3.90 -17.67 9.78
C LEU A 44 3.41 -17.85 11.23
N ASP A 45 4.11 -18.63 12.05
CA ASP A 45 3.72 -18.90 13.45
C ASP A 45 3.76 -17.65 14.34
N HIS A 46 4.69 -16.72 14.07
CA HIS A 46 4.93 -15.52 14.89
C HIS A 46 4.23 -14.25 14.37
N LYS A 47 3.24 -14.41 13.48
CA LYS A 47 2.50 -13.27 12.90
C LYS A 47 1.64 -12.50 13.89
N ASP A 48 1.23 -13.11 15.01
CA ASP A 48 0.43 -12.44 16.05
C ASP A 48 1.36 -11.64 16.97
N THR A 49 1.70 -10.42 16.54
CA THR A 49 2.66 -9.53 17.19
C THR A 49 2.37 -8.07 16.85
N ASP A 50 2.71 -7.13 17.74
CA ASP A 50 2.62 -5.69 17.51
C ASP A 50 3.84 -5.12 16.75
N ALA A 51 4.77 -5.98 16.34
CA ALA A 51 5.95 -5.61 15.56
C ALA A 51 5.67 -5.40 14.06
N ILE A 52 4.45 -5.68 13.61
CA ILE A 52 3.97 -5.49 12.24
C ILE A 52 2.55 -4.91 12.25
N GLN A 53 2.08 -4.44 11.10
CA GLN A 53 0.68 -4.04 10.87
C GLN A 53 0.10 -4.64 9.59
N LEU A 54 0.91 -5.42 8.88
CA LEU A 54 0.60 -5.95 7.56
C LEU A 54 0.96 -7.43 7.50
N GLU A 55 0.14 -8.21 6.83
CA GLU A 55 0.40 -9.60 6.50
C GLU A 55 0.22 -9.87 5.01
N PHE A 56 1.08 -10.71 4.44
CA PHE A 56 1.04 -11.08 3.03
C PHE A 56 0.34 -12.42 2.82
N SER A 57 -0.45 -12.53 1.75
CA SER A 57 -0.98 -13.82 1.31
C SER A 57 -1.07 -13.99 -0.20
N TYR A 58 -0.68 -15.19 -0.65
CA TYR A 58 -0.93 -15.67 -2.00
C TYR A 58 -2.32 -16.31 -2.14
N LEU A 59 -2.93 -16.09 -3.30
CA LEU A 59 -4.17 -16.72 -3.73
C LEU A 59 -4.06 -17.18 -5.19
N ARG A 60 -4.72 -18.29 -5.54
CA ARG A 60 -4.89 -18.67 -6.94
C ARG A 60 -6.19 -18.09 -7.48
N TYR A 61 -6.20 -17.70 -8.74
CA TYR A 61 -7.46 -17.34 -9.41
C TYR A 61 -8.47 -18.50 -9.37
N SER A 62 -7.98 -19.73 -9.55
CA SER A 62 -8.79 -20.95 -9.49
C SER A 62 -9.33 -21.27 -8.11
N ASP A 63 -8.81 -20.71 -7.02
CA ASP A 63 -9.41 -20.88 -5.68
C ASP A 63 -10.72 -20.09 -5.54
N VAL A 64 -10.86 -18.99 -6.30
CA VAL A 64 -12.03 -18.12 -6.30
C VAL A 64 -13.04 -18.48 -7.39
N VAL A 65 -12.56 -18.90 -8.56
CA VAL A 65 -13.43 -19.13 -9.72
C VAL A 65 -13.30 -20.56 -10.21
N LYS A 66 -14.40 -21.31 -10.07
CA LYS A 66 -14.53 -22.70 -10.56
C LYS A 66 -15.40 -22.80 -11.81
N VAL A 67 -16.41 -21.94 -11.92
CA VAL A 67 -17.35 -21.87 -13.04
C VAL A 67 -17.34 -20.46 -13.60
N LYS A 68 -17.49 -20.32 -14.92
CA LYS A 68 -17.56 -19.03 -15.61
C LYS A 68 -18.53 -18.08 -14.90
N GLU A 69 -18.08 -16.85 -14.63
CA GLU A 69 -18.87 -15.77 -14.02
C GLU A 69 -19.40 -16.06 -12.61
N GLN A 70 -18.89 -17.11 -11.92
CA GLN A 70 -19.26 -17.45 -10.54
C GLN A 70 -18.05 -17.38 -9.62
N TYR A 71 -18.09 -16.42 -8.69
CA TYR A 71 -16.99 -16.10 -7.78
C TYR A 71 -17.33 -16.54 -6.36
N ASP A 72 -16.53 -17.46 -5.82
CA ASP A 72 -16.52 -17.83 -4.42
C ASP A 72 -15.37 -17.12 -3.70
N TRP A 73 -15.73 -16.03 -3.02
CA TRP A 73 -14.78 -15.21 -2.28
C TRP A 73 -14.47 -15.74 -0.88
N SER A 74 -14.99 -16.91 -0.48
CA SER A 74 -14.85 -17.42 0.89
C SER A 74 -13.40 -17.50 1.38
N ILE A 75 -12.47 -17.96 0.53
CA ILE A 75 -11.04 -18.01 0.87
C ILE A 75 -10.42 -16.62 1.08
N VAL A 76 -10.88 -15.61 0.34
CA VAL A 76 -10.43 -14.22 0.51
C VAL A 76 -11.01 -13.66 1.81
N GLU A 77 -12.29 -13.89 2.07
CA GLU A 77 -12.94 -13.47 3.32
C GLU A 77 -12.30 -14.09 4.57
N GLU A 78 -11.96 -15.38 4.51
CA GLU A 78 -11.28 -16.08 5.61
C GLU A 78 -9.93 -15.45 5.92
N LYS A 79 -9.11 -15.20 4.89
CA LYS A 79 -7.80 -14.55 5.05
C LYS A 79 -7.92 -13.13 5.58
N LEU A 80 -8.78 -12.31 4.98
CA LEU A 80 -9.00 -10.92 5.42
C LEU A 80 -9.51 -10.86 6.86
N ALA A 81 -10.47 -11.72 7.24
CA ALA A 81 -10.99 -11.77 8.61
C ALA A 81 -9.93 -12.25 9.61
N GLY A 82 -9.14 -13.27 9.25
CA GLY A 82 -8.05 -13.77 10.08
C GLY A 82 -6.99 -12.70 10.34
N ILE A 83 -6.52 -12.02 9.30
CA ILE A 83 -5.53 -10.94 9.40
C ILE A 83 -6.08 -9.77 10.23
N ALA A 84 -7.31 -9.33 9.95
CA ALA A 84 -7.95 -8.25 10.70
C ALA A 84 -8.17 -8.59 12.18
N SER A 85 -8.41 -9.86 12.53
CA SER A 85 -8.56 -10.28 13.93
C SER A 85 -7.29 -10.08 14.78
N ARG A 86 -6.12 -10.01 14.12
CA ARG A 86 -4.81 -9.68 14.73
C ARG A 86 -4.50 -8.18 14.69
N LYS A 87 -5.46 -7.34 14.27
CA LYS A 87 -5.31 -5.88 14.07
C LYS A 87 -4.31 -5.53 12.95
N HIS A 88 -4.18 -6.41 11.97
CA HIS A 88 -3.36 -6.20 10.78
C HIS A 88 -4.24 -6.04 9.55
N GLN A 89 -3.63 -5.62 8.44
CA GLN A 89 -4.27 -5.57 7.13
C GLN A 89 -3.51 -6.42 6.11
N ALA A 90 -4.19 -6.85 5.07
CA ALA A 90 -3.64 -7.77 4.08
C ALA A 90 -2.93 -7.04 2.94
N VAL A 91 -1.80 -7.59 2.51
CA VAL A 91 -1.26 -7.45 1.17
C VAL A 91 -1.58 -8.75 0.43
N LEU A 92 -2.36 -8.66 -0.65
CA LEU A 92 -2.75 -9.84 -1.42
C LEU A 92 -2.05 -9.86 -2.78
N ARG A 93 -1.64 -11.06 -3.22
CA ARG A 93 -1.17 -11.30 -4.58
C ARG A 93 -1.84 -12.53 -5.17
N PHE A 94 -2.49 -12.37 -6.32
CA PHE A 94 -3.06 -13.49 -7.07
C PHE A 94 -2.06 -14.01 -8.09
N TRP A 95 -1.97 -15.34 -8.24
CA TRP A 95 -1.07 -15.97 -9.19
C TRP A 95 -1.75 -17.02 -10.08
N ASP A 96 -1.22 -17.15 -11.30
CA ASP A 96 -1.57 -18.19 -12.27
C ASP A 96 -0.43 -19.18 -12.53
N THR A 97 0.81 -18.80 -12.22
CA THR A 97 2.01 -19.61 -12.46
C THR A 97 2.86 -19.68 -11.20
N TYR A 98 3.16 -20.89 -10.75
CA TYR A 98 4.00 -21.14 -9.58
C TYR A 98 4.87 -22.37 -9.81
N PRO A 99 6.21 -22.30 -9.66
CA PRO A 99 7.08 -23.43 -9.97
C PRO A 99 6.71 -24.72 -9.24
N GLY A 100 6.64 -25.82 -10.01
CA GLY A 100 6.32 -27.14 -9.51
C GLY A 100 4.84 -27.35 -9.15
N ARG A 101 3.93 -26.52 -9.66
CA ARG A 101 2.49 -26.60 -9.40
C ARG A 101 1.67 -26.60 -10.68
N GLU A 102 0.44 -27.09 -10.57
CA GLU A 102 -0.63 -26.80 -11.52
C GLU A 102 -0.90 -25.29 -11.59
N SER A 103 -1.35 -24.83 -12.75
CA SER A 103 -1.62 -23.41 -12.96
C SER A 103 -2.80 -22.96 -12.11
N GLY A 104 -2.76 -21.69 -11.69
CA GLY A 104 -3.87 -21.02 -11.01
C GLY A 104 -5.04 -20.69 -11.94
N VAL A 105 -5.03 -21.13 -13.20
CA VAL A 105 -6.11 -20.90 -14.18
C VAL A 105 -7.37 -21.69 -13.76
N PRO A 106 -8.57 -21.07 -13.77
CA PRO A 106 -9.83 -21.77 -13.50
C PRO A 106 -10.04 -23.02 -14.34
N ASP A 107 -10.55 -24.09 -13.71
CA ASP A 107 -10.72 -25.39 -14.35
C ASP A 107 -11.67 -25.34 -15.57
N TYR A 108 -12.70 -24.47 -15.55
CA TYR A 108 -13.61 -24.32 -16.68
C TYR A 108 -12.91 -23.80 -17.95
N ILE A 109 -11.84 -22.99 -17.80
CA ILE A 109 -11.06 -22.48 -18.93
C ILE A 109 -10.15 -23.59 -19.46
N LYS A 110 -9.47 -24.31 -18.56
CA LYS A 110 -8.62 -25.46 -18.92
C LYS A 110 -9.40 -26.59 -19.61
N ALA A 111 -10.70 -26.68 -19.36
CA ALA A 111 -11.59 -27.66 -19.98
C ALA A 111 -12.09 -27.26 -21.38
N LEU A 112 -11.80 -26.05 -21.86
CA LEU A 112 -12.19 -25.63 -23.21
C LEU A 112 -11.41 -26.43 -24.27
N PRO A 113 -12.06 -26.83 -25.38
CA PRO A 113 -11.46 -27.74 -26.35
C PRO A 113 -10.25 -27.16 -27.08
N ASP A 114 -10.12 -25.83 -27.12
CA ASP A 114 -9.07 -25.06 -27.77
C ASP A 114 -8.04 -24.45 -26.79
N TYR A 115 -8.18 -24.70 -25.48
CA TYR A 115 -7.18 -24.29 -24.49
C TYR A 115 -5.95 -25.20 -24.53
N LYS A 116 -4.76 -24.61 -24.65
CA LYS A 116 -3.50 -25.36 -24.71
C LYS A 116 -2.88 -25.48 -23.33
N ASN A 117 -2.92 -26.67 -22.75
CA ASN A 117 -2.15 -26.95 -21.54
C ASN A 117 -0.65 -26.95 -21.88
N VAL A 118 0.11 -26.05 -21.24
CA VAL A 118 1.56 -25.96 -21.39
C VAL A 118 2.20 -26.42 -20.09
N VAL A 119 2.89 -27.57 -20.13
CA VAL A 119 3.71 -28.05 -19.01
C VAL A 119 5.17 -28.00 -19.44
N GLU A 120 5.96 -27.17 -18.78
CA GLU A 120 7.40 -27.03 -19.02
C GLU A 120 8.17 -27.06 -17.69
N LYS A 121 9.50 -27.19 -17.78
CA LYS A 121 10.34 -27.15 -16.58
C LYS A 121 10.55 -25.70 -16.14
N SER A 122 10.33 -25.46 -14.85
CA SER A 122 10.75 -24.25 -14.15
C SER A 122 11.38 -24.65 -12.84
N GLU A 123 12.60 -24.16 -12.56
CA GLU A 123 13.41 -24.58 -11.41
C GLU A 123 13.53 -26.10 -11.26
N ASN A 124 13.73 -26.79 -12.39
CA ASN A 124 13.79 -28.26 -12.49
C ASN A 124 12.50 -29.01 -12.09
N ARG A 125 11.38 -28.31 -11.94
CA ARG A 125 10.07 -28.89 -11.58
C ARG A 125 9.07 -28.74 -12.73
N ASP A 126 8.19 -29.73 -12.89
CA ASP A 126 7.10 -29.63 -13.86
C ASP A 126 6.13 -28.53 -13.43
N THR A 127 5.93 -27.54 -14.28
CA THR A 127 5.14 -26.34 -14.01
C THR A 127 4.15 -26.14 -15.13
N GLU A 128 2.88 -25.96 -14.77
CA GLU A 128 1.85 -25.56 -15.74
C GLU A 128 1.85 -24.05 -15.94
N PHE A 129 1.87 -23.63 -17.20
CA PHE A 129 1.79 -22.24 -17.61
C PHE A 129 0.41 -21.94 -18.25
N PRO A 130 -0.13 -20.73 -18.03
CA PRO A 130 -1.37 -20.28 -18.68
C PRO A 130 -1.21 -20.16 -20.21
N ASP A 131 -2.28 -20.45 -20.96
CA ASP A 131 -2.38 -20.18 -22.40
C ASP A 131 -2.84 -18.73 -22.64
N TRP A 132 -1.89 -17.81 -22.70
CA TRP A 132 -2.15 -16.40 -23.01
C TRP A 132 -2.58 -16.17 -24.46
N SER A 133 -2.53 -17.17 -25.34
CA SER A 133 -3.12 -17.06 -26.68
C SER A 133 -4.65 -17.19 -26.63
N HIS A 134 -5.19 -17.73 -25.54
CA HIS A 134 -6.61 -18.03 -25.42
C HIS A 134 -7.44 -16.80 -25.02
N PRO A 135 -8.43 -16.37 -25.83
CA PRO A 135 -9.20 -15.15 -25.58
C PRO A 135 -10.06 -15.22 -24.31
N GLU A 136 -10.56 -16.41 -23.95
CA GLU A 136 -11.31 -16.58 -22.69
C GLU A 136 -10.43 -16.31 -21.46
N TYR A 137 -9.14 -16.65 -21.50
CA TYR A 137 -8.25 -16.41 -20.36
C TYR A 137 -7.96 -14.92 -20.20
N GLN A 138 -7.68 -14.23 -21.31
CA GLN A 138 -7.54 -12.77 -21.33
C GLN A 138 -8.80 -12.06 -20.81
N ARG A 139 -9.98 -12.47 -21.28
CA ARG A 139 -11.28 -11.95 -20.81
C ARG A 139 -11.45 -12.18 -19.30
N PHE A 140 -11.20 -13.41 -18.85
CA PHE A 140 -11.31 -13.79 -17.45
C PHE A 140 -10.44 -12.92 -16.53
N ILE A 141 -9.20 -12.64 -16.90
CA ILE A 141 -8.30 -11.82 -16.09
C ILE A 141 -8.87 -10.41 -15.91
N LEU A 142 -9.40 -9.78 -16.96
CA LEU A 142 -10.01 -8.45 -16.86
C LEU A 142 -11.28 -8.45 -15.99
N GLU A 143 -12.14 -9.47 -16.17
CA GLU A 143 -13.37 -9.66 -15.39
C GLU A 143 -13.08 -9.97 -13.91
N PHE A 144 -12.03 -10.73 -13.64
CA PHE A 144 -11.61 -11.07 -12.29
C PHE A 144 -11.28 -9.81 -11.48
N PHE A 145 -10.45 -8.92 -12.02
CA PHE A 145 -10.11 -7.68 -11.32
C PHE A 145 -11.29 -6.71 -11.23
N GLU A 146 -12.19 -6.71 -12.22
CA GLU A 146 -13.45 -5.94 -12.13
C GLU A 146 -14.30 -6.42 -10.94
N THR A 147 -14.50 -7.73 -10.81
CA THR A 147 -15.29 -8.31 -9.71
C THR A 147 -14.58 -8.15 -8.35
N LEU A 148 -13.24 -8.26 -8.34
CA LEU A 148 -12.43 -8.01 -7.14
C LEU A 148 -12.58 -6.56 -6.68
N ALA A 149 -12.44 -5.58 -7.57
CA ALA A 149 -12.55 -4.16 -7.25
C ALA A 149 -13.96 -3.80 -6.77
N GLN A 150 -15.01 -4.29 -7.45
CA GLN A 150 -16.41 -4.10 -7.04
C GLN A 150 -16.66 -4.55 -5.59
N LYS A 151 -15.97 -5.59 -5.14
CA LYS A 151 -16.13 -6.15 -3.80
C LYS A 151 -15.19 -5.53 -2.76
N TYR A 152 -13.94 -5.22 -3.13
CA TYR A 152 -12.86 -4.97 -2.17
C TYR A 152 -12.10 -3.65 -2.32
N ASP A 153 -12.32 -2.83 -3.35
CA ASP A 153 -11.55 -1.58 -3.53
C ASP A 153 -11.63 -0.66 -2.30
N ASN A 154 -12.74 -0.70 -1.56
CA ASN A 154 -12.91 0.04 -0.30
C ASN A 154 -13.01 -0.85 0.96
N ASP A 155 -12.51 -2.10 0.93
CA ASP A 155 -12.46 -2.95 2.12
C ASP A 155 -11.26 -2.60 3.03
N PRO A 156 -11.46 -2.17 4.29
CA PRO A 156 -10.36 -1.72 5.16
C PRO A 156 -9.39 -2.86 5.52
N ARG A 157 -9.77 -4.12 5.36
CA ARG A 157 -8.92 -5.27 5.64
C ARG A 157 -7.85 -5.48 4.56
N LEU A 158 -8.03 -4.91 3.36
CA LEU A 158 -7.10 -4.99 2.25
C LEU A 158 -6.29 -3.69 2.16
N ALA A 159 -5.01 -3.72 2.53
CA ALA A 159 -4.14 -2.54 2.47
C ALA A 159 -3.49 -2.35 1.11
N PHE A 160 -3.06 -3.41 0.43
CA PHE A 160 -2.40 -3.30 -0.88
C PHE A 160 -2.68 -4.54 -1.73
N LEU A 161 -2.73 -4.32 -3.04
CA LEU A 161 -2.86 -5.40 -4.02
C LEU A 161 -1.61 -5.45 -4.89
N GLU A 162 -0.90 -6.56 -4.87
CA GLU A 162 0.18 -6.81 -5.81
C GLU A 162 -0.36 -7.60 -7.00
N VAL A 163 -0.02 -7.16 -8.21
CA VAL A 163 -0.52 -7.74 -9.46
C VAL A 163 0.61 -7.93 -10.47
N GLY A 164 0.44 -8.91 -11.34
CA GLY A 164 1.37 -9.14 -12.43
C GLY A 164 1.19 -10.48 -13.10
N PHE A 165 2.23 -10.90 -13.82
CA PHE A 165 2.21 -12.07 -14.70
C PHE A 165 3.48 -12.90 -14.54
N GLY A 166 3.47 -14.15 -15.00
CA GLY A 166 4.62 -15.04 -14.91
C GLY A 166 4.74 -15.68 -13.53
N LEU A 167 5.94 -16.18 -13.20
CA LEU A 167 6.19 -16.87 -11.95
C LEU A 167 5.89 -15.94 -10.77
N TRP A 168 5.06 -16.41 -9.83
CA TRP A 168 4.62 -15.66 -8.63
C TRP A 168 3.94 -14.31 -8.93
N SER A 169 3.53 -14.07 -10.19
CA SER A 169 3.06 -12.78 -10.68
C SER A 169 4.11 -11.66 -10.64
N GLU A 170 5.38 -11.99 -10.78
CA GLU A 170 6.52 -11.07 -10.59
C GLU A 170 7.10 -10.52 -11.90
N TYR A 171 6.39 -10.66 -13.01
CA TYR A 171 6.83 -10.27 -14.34
C TYR A 171 8.11 -10.98 -14.78
N HIS A 172 8.30 -12.27 -14.51
CA HIS A 172 9.38 -13.04 -15.15
C HIS A 172 9.04 -14.53 -15.29
N ILE A 173 9.70 -15.19 -16.26
CA ILE A 173 9.78 -16.64 -16.37
C ILE A 173 11.23 -16.99 -16.72
N TYR A 174 12.00 -17.52 -15.76
CA TYR A 174 13.41 -17.89 -16.00
C TYR A 174 13.55 -19.05 -16.99
N ASP A 175 12.87 -20.15 -16.69
CA ASP A 175 12.81 -21.35 -17.51
C ASP A 175 11.31 -21.68 -17.71
N PRO A 176 10.84 -21.86 -18.96
CA PRO A 176 11.60 -21.93 -20.23
C PRO A 176 11.95 -20.56 -20.86
N GLY A 177 11.67 -19.45 -20.20
CA GLY A 177 11.69 -18.11 -20.79
C GLY A 177 10.29 -17.63 -21.20
N GLU A 178 10.12 -16.31 -21.32
CA GLU A 178 8.86 -15.71 -21.73
C GLU A 178 8.65 -15.80 -23.25
N LYS A 179 7.51 -16.36 -23.66
CA LYS A 179 6.99 -16.43 -25.03
C LYS A 179 5.74 -15.53 -25.09
N MET A 180 5.93 -14.29 -25.53
CA MET A 180 4.87 -13.26 -25.57
C MET A 180 3.66 -13.73 -26.40
N GLY A 181 2.48 -13.71 -25.80
CA GLY A 181 1.23 -14.18 -26.39
C GLY A 181 1.02 -15.70 -26.31
N GLU A 182 1.94 -16.45 -25.69
CA GLU A 182 1.82 -17.89 -25.45
C GLU A 182 1.83 -18.20 -23.94
N ASN A 183 2.99 -18.33 -23.30
CA ASN A 183 3.09 -18.58 -21.85
C ASN A 183 3.20 -17.29 -21.01
N PHE A 184 3.21 -16.13 -21.67
CA PHE A 184 3.22 -14.80 -21.06
C PHE A 184 2.30 -13.87 -21.86
N PRO A 185 1.59 -12.89 -21.28
CA PRO A 185 0.68 -12.05 -22.05
C PRO A 185 1.41 -11.22 -23.10
N SER A 186 0.76 -11.00 -24.24
CA SER A 186 1.26 -10.05 -25.24
C SER A 186 1.34 -8.63 -24.63
N LYS A 187 2.29 -7.81 -25.11
CA LYS A 187 2.40 -6.42 -24.67
C LYS A 187 1.12 -5.60 -24.89
N ALA A 188 0.37 -5.90 -25.95
CA ALA A 188 -0.92 -5.26 -26.21
C ALA A 188 -1.95 -5.57 -25.11
N PHE A 189 -2.03 -6.84 -24.68
CA PHE A 189 -2.88 -7.21 -23.55
C PHE A 189 -2.39 -6.58 -22.24
N GLN A 190 -1.08 -6.54 -21.99
CA GLN A 190 -0.53 -5.87 -20.80
C GLN A 190 -0.91 -4.38 -20.76
N SER A 191 -0.81 -3.65 -21.87
CA SER A 191 -1.27 -2.25 -21.95
C SER A 191 -2.76 -2.11 -21.64
N GLN A 192 -3.61 -3.01 -22.19
CA GLN A 192 -5.05 -3.03 -21.88
C GLN A 192 -5.30 -3.30 -20.40
N TYR A 193 -4.60 -4.29 -19.84
CA TYR A 193 -4.71 -4.70 -18.44
C TYR A 193 -4.40 -3.55 -17.48
N PHE A 194 -3.28 -2.84 -17.65
CA PHE A 194 -2.92 -1.74 -16.77
C PHE A 194 -3.92 -0.58 -16.82
N ARG A 195 -4.38 -0.22 -18.02
CA ARG A 195 -5.40 0.83 -18.18
C ARG A 195 -6.72 0.41 -17.56
N HIS A 196 -7.08 -0.87 -17.66
CA HIS A 196 -8.26 -1.43 -17.03
C HIS A 196 -8.16 -1.32 -15.50
N LEU A 197 -7.06 -1.76 -14.89
CA LEU A 197 -6.87 -1.65 -13.43
C LEU A 197 -6.96 -0.22 -12.90
N ASP A 198 -6.38 0.74 -13.63
CA ASP A 198 -6.42 2.16 -13.27
C ASP A 198 -7.86 2.72 -13.26
N THR A 199 -8.78 2.13 -14.02
CA THR A 199 -10.21 2.48 -13.98
C THR A 199 -11.00 1.80 -12.85
N LEU A 200 -10.43 0.79 -12.20
CA LEU A 200 -11.13 -0.06 -11.23
C LEU A 200 -10.76 0.27 -9.78
N PHE A 201 -9.47 0.45 -9.52
CA PHE A 201 -8.94 0.62 -8.16
C PHE A 201 -8.69 2.09 -7.88
N HIS A 202 -9.67 2.72 -7.22
CA HIS A 202 -9.59 4.15 -6.86
C HIS A 202 -9.19 4.35 -5.40
N ASN A 203 -9.47 3.38 -4.54
CA ASN A 203 -9.26 3.48 -3.10
C ASN A 203 -8.17 2.53 -2.61
N THR A 204 -8.07 1.31 -3.14
CA THR A 204 -6.99 0.36 -2.80
C THR A 204 -5.82 0.53 -3.76
N PRO A 205 -4.62 0.91 -3.30
CA PRO A 205 -3.45 0.98 -4.15
C PRO A 205 -3.04 -0.40 -4.67
N TRP A 206 -2.74 -0.46 -5.96
CA TRP A 206 -2.19 -1.65 -6.62
C TRP A 206 -0.73 -1.43 -7.03
N MET A 207 0.03 -2.52 -7.09
CA MET A 207 1.48 -2.49 -7.27
C MET A 207 1.93 -3.55 -8.27
N ILE A 208 3.00 -3.26 -9.01
CA ILE A 208 3.61 -4.18 -9.97
C ILE A 208 5.09 -4.40 -9.64
N SER A 209 5.63 -5.53 -10.07
CA SER A 209 7.05 -5.86 -9.89
C SER A 209 7.95 -4.87 -10.62
N GLN A 210 9.09 -4.50 -10.02
CA GLN A 210 10.14 -3.72 -10.69
C GLN A 210 10.66 -4.43 -11.95
N ASP A 211 10.55 -5.76 -12.02
CA ASP A 211 10.89 -6.58 -13.19
C ASP A 211 10.08 -6.21 -14.44
N ALA A 212 9.00 -5.47 -14.27
CA ALA A 212 8.27 -4.89 -15.39
C ALA A 212 9.05 -3.79 -16.14
N HIS A 213 10.24 -3.38 -15.68
CA HIS A 213 11.08 -2.40 -16.39
C HIS A 213 11.71 -2.96 -17.69
N VAL A 214 11.75 -4.27 -17.86
CA VAL A 214 12.47 -4.91 -18.96
C VAL A 214 11.72 -4.73 -20.30
N ALA A 215 12.32 -3.94 -21.20
CA ALA A 215 11.69 -3.50 -22.44
C ALA A 215 11.30 -4.64 -23.42
N ASN A 216 11.91 -5.83 -23.36
CA ASN A 216 11.50 -6.96 -24.20
C ASN A 216 10.22 -7.64 -23.68
N ARG A 217 9.92 -7.49 -22.39
CA ARG A 217 8.85 -8.18 -21.67
C ARG A 217 7.58 -7.34 -21.53
N THR A 218 7.73 -6.03 -21.34
CA THR A 218 6.61 -5.12 -21.03
C THR A 218 6.48 -3.97 -22.03
N PRO A 219 5.32 -3.28 -22.05
CA PRO A 219 5.10 -2.15 -22.96
C PRO A 219 5.62 -0.80 -22.46
N PHE A 220 6.06 -0.64 -21.20
CA PHE A 220 6.34 0.68 -20.59
C PHE A 220 7.34 1.55 -21.38
N ALA A 221 8.41 0.94 -21.91
CA ALA A 221 9.39 1.67 -22.72
C ALA A 221 8.83 2.15 -24.08
N SER A 222 7.81 1.48 -24.61
CA SER A 222 7.17 1.77 -25.91
C SER A 222 5.83 2.51 -25.80
N ASP A 223 5.21 2.51 -24.63
CA ASP A 223 3.92 3.15 -24.31
C ASP A 223 4.10 3.98 -23.03
N ALA A 224 4.84 5.08 -23.16
CA ALA A 224 5.21 5.96 -22.04
C ALA A 224 4.03 6.46 -21.19
N PRO A 225 2.82 6.74 -21.74
CA PRO A 225 1.65 7.10 -20.93
C PRO A 225 1.23 6.04 -19.90
N LEU A 226 1.72 4.80 -19.98
CA LEU A 226 1.50 3.82 -18.91
C LEU A 226 2.23 4.21 -17.62
N LEU A 227 3.35 4.93 -17.67
CA LEU A 227 4.11 5.35 -16.48
C LEU A 227 3.34 6.37 -15.62
N ASP A 228 2.33 7.04 -16.20
CA ASP A 228 1.49 8.02 -15.53
C ASP A 228 0.35 7.39 -14.71
N LEU A 229 0.07 6.09 -14.91
CA LEU A 229 -0.96 5.36 -14.16
C LEU A 229 -0.61 5.27 -12.67
N GLN A 230 -1.64 5.13 -11.83
CA GLN A 230 -1.54 5.23 -10.37
C GLN A 230 -1.19 3.89 -9.72
N PHE A 231 -0.08 3.26 -10.13
CA PHE A 231 0.44 2.04 -9.51
C PHE A 231 1.72 2.28 -8.71
N GLY A 232 1.91 1.44 -7.71
CA GLY A 232 3.13 1.32 -6.92
C GLY A 232 4.10 0.26 -7.44
N ILE A 233 5.27 0.16 -6.84
CA ILE A 233 6.33 -0.79 -7.24
C ILE A 233 6.65 -1.73 -6.10
N PHE A 234 6.74 -3.02 -6.38
CA PHE A 234 7.31 -4.00 -5.47
C PHE A 234 8.56 -4.65 -6.07
N ASP A 235 9.50 -5.07 -5.22
CA ASP A 235 10.72 -5.79 -5.61
C ASP A 235 10.88 -7.02 -4.73
N ASP A 236 10.93 -8.22 -5.32
CA ASP A 236 11.05 -9.51 -4.61
C ASP A 236 12.45 -9.73 -3.99
N SER A 237 13.40 -8.85 -4.31
CA SER A 237 14.80 -8.95 -3.93
C SER A 237 15.40 -7.59 -3.60
N PHE A 238 14.61 -6.70 -2.96
CA PHE A 238 14.91 -5.27 -2.77
C PHE A 238 16.32 -4.94 -2.23
N HIS A 239 16.87 -5.76 -1.35
CA HIS A 239 18.25 -5.59 -0.86
C HIS A 239 19.34 -5.54 -1.96
N LEU A 240 19.04 -5.96 -3.20
CA LEU A 240 19.92 -5.83 -4.37
C LEU A 240 19.79 -4.45 -5.04
N ALA A 241 18.72 -3.70 -4.79
CA ALA A 241 18.54 -2.34 -5.32
C ALA A 241 19.47 -1.30 -4.67
N TRP A 242 20.15 -1.65 -3.58
CA TRP A 242 21.06 -0.75 -2.87
C TRP A 242 22.40 -0.58 -3.59
N GLU A 243 22.64 -1.42 -4.60
CA GLU A 243 23.89 -1.49 -5.35
C GLU A 243 23.58 -1.34 -6.86
N PRO A 244 24.51 -0.77 -7.66
CA PRO A 244 24.31 -0.67 -9.10
C PRO A 244 24.07 -2.04 -9.73
N GLY A 245 22.94 -2.17 -10.44
CA GLY A 245 22.55 -3.45 -11.01
C GLY A 245 21.13 -3.45 -11.56
N TYR A 246 20.64 -4.65 -11.82
CA TYR A 246 19.33 -4.91 -12.42
C TYR A 246 18.18 -4.31 -11.58
N ASN A 247 18.13 -4.62 -10.29
CA ASN A 247 17.09 -4.11 -9.40
C ASN A 247 17.08 -2.58 -9.37
N LEU A 248 18.23 -1.94 -9.07
CA LEU A 248 18.31 -0.48 -9.05
C LEU A 248 17.86 0.13 -10.39
N GLY A 249 18.21 -0.48 -11.51
CA GLY A 249 17.75 -0.04 -12.84
C GLY A 249 16.22 -0.07 -12.98
N GLY A 250 15.53 -1.05 -12.40
CA GLY A 250 14.06 -1.09 -12.34
C GLY A 250 13.47 0.03 -11.49
N TRP A 251 14.03 0.28 -10.31
CA TRP A 251 13.63 1.38 -9.44
C TRP A 251 13.86 2.75 -10.10
N GLU A 252 14.98 2.96 -10.76
CA GLU A 252 15.29 4.17 -11.51
C GLU A 252 14.35 4.36 -12.72
N PHE A 253 14.05 3.28 -13.44
CA PHE A 253 13.15 3.30 -14.60
C PHE A 253 11.74 3.78 -14.23
N PHE A 254 11.17 3.25 -13.14
CA PHE A 254 9.84 3.66 -12.69
C PHE A 254 9.85 4.97 -11.90
N GLY A 255 11.03 5.44 -11.50
CA GLY A 255 11.29 6.70 -10.82
C GLY A 255 11.30 6.54 -9.30
N LEU A 256 12.44 6.88 -8.67
CA LEU A 256 12.62 6.82 -7.22
C LEU A 256 11.64 7.71 -6.45
N GLU A 257 11.08 8.74 -7.06
CA GLU A 257 10.12 9.66 -6.44
C GLU A 257 8.66 9.17 -6.54
N ARG A 258 8.42 7.97 -7.09
CA ARG A 258 7.06 7.42 -7.26
C ARG A 258 6.33 7.23 -5.93
N PHE A 259 7.05 6.99 -4.83
CA PHE A 259 6.48 6.89 -3.47
C PHE A 259 5.65 8.12 -3.08
N LYS A 260 5.89 9.29 -3.69
CA LYS A 260 5.08 10.49 -3.41
C LYS A 260 3.61 10.33 -3.78
N ARG A 261 3.29 9.40 -4.70
CA ARG A 261 1.92 9.17 -5.17
C ARG A 261 1.46 7.71 -5.06
N SER A 262 2.35 6.74 -5.05
CA SER A 262 1.98 5.31 -4.99
C SER A 262 2.94 4.51 -4.10
N PRO A 263 2.48 3.46 -3.41
CA PRO A 263 3.32 2.71 -2.48
C PRO A 263 4.51 2.04 -3.14
N MET A 264 5.59 1.90 -2.37
CA MET A 264 6.78 1.15 -2.76
C MET A 264 7.09 0.11 -1.69
N GLY A 265 7.41 -1.12 -2.10
CA GLY A 265 7.60 -2.24 -1.17
C GLY A 265 8.17 -3.48 -1.83
N GLY A 266 7.74 -4.66 -1.39
CA GLY A 266 8.16 -5.96 -1.93
C GLY A 266 8.68 -6.90 -0.86
N GLU A 267 9.75 -7.63 -1.16
CA GLU A 267 10.39 -8.64 -0.32
C GLU A 267 11.91 -8.44 -0.23
N ILE A 268 12.48 -8.84 0.90
CA ILE A 268 13.92 -9.02 1.05
C ILE A 268 14.22 -10.50 1.32
N LEU A 269 15.18 -11.01 0.57
CA LEU A 269 15.75 -12.33 0.74
C LEU A 269 17.18 -12.21 1.27
N PHE A 270 17.58 -13.07 2.20
CA PHE A 270 18.90 -13.07 2.79
C PHE A 270 19.62 -14.39 2.46
N PRO A 271 20.70 -14.38 1.66
CA PRO A 271 21.47 -15.59 1.40
C PRO A 271 22.17 -16.11 2.66
N ASP A 272 22.55 -15.21 3.57
CA ASP A 272 23.23 -15.55 4.83
C ASP A 272 23.06 -14.43 5.88
N LYS A 273 23.56 -14.69 7.10
CA LYS A 273 23.55 -13.74 8.22
C LYS A 273 24.32 -12.45 7.90
N GLY A 274 25.42 -12.53 7.16
CA GLY A 274 26.24 -11.35 6.84
C GLY A 274 25.46 -10.35 5.99
N ARG A 275 24.70 -10.81 4.99
CA ARG A 275 23.81 -9.95 4.21
C ARG A 275 22.65 -9.41 5.07
N SER A 276 22.09 -10.23 5.98
CA SER A 276 21.09 -9.76 6.94
C SER A 276 21.63 -8.64 7.85
N ASP A 277 22.85 -8.78 8.38
CA ASP A 277 23.48 -7.76 9.24
C ASP A 277 23.75 -6.46 8.47
N PHE A 278 24.20 -6.58 7.22
CA PHE A 278 24.39 -5.43 6.33
C PHE A 278 23.08 -4.68 6.08
N VAL A 279 22.00 -5.40 5.77
CA VAL A 279 20.68 -4.81 5.54
C VAL A 279 20.15 -4.16 6.82
N ASP A 280 20.28 -4.81 7.98
CA ASP A 280 19.84 -4.25 9.26
C ASP A 280 20.55 -2.95 9.63
N ALA A 281 21.86 -2.88 9.38
CA ALA A 281 22.63 -1.67 9.65
C ALA A 281 22.23 -0.48 8.77
N GLY A 282 21.82 -0.74 7.51
CA GLY A 282 21.44 0.29 6.53
C GLY A 282 19.94 0.57 6.42
N TRP A 283 19.09 -0.21 7.09
CA TRP A 283 17.66 -0.32 6.80
C TRP A 283 16.92 1.03 6.78
N ALA A 284 17.04 1.82 7.84
CA ALA A 284 16.32 3.08 7.97
C ALA A 284 16.71 4.11 6.89
N GLU A 285 17.97 4.09 6.44
CA GLU A 285 18.45 5.01 5.41
C GLU A 285 17.93 4.62 4.03
N HIS A 286 18.07 3.35 3.65
CA HIS A 286 17.57 2.87 2.37
C HIS A 286 16.04 2.90 2.29
N THR A 287 15.36 2.68 3.40
CA THR A 287 13.90 2.87 3.49
C THR A 287 13.50 4.29 3.13
N ARG A 288 14.22 5.32 3.61
CA ARG A 288 13.98 6.72 3.22
C ARG A 288 14.38 7.00 1.77
N GLN A 289 15.52 6.48 1.31
CA GLN A 289 16.02 6.72 -0.04
C GLN A 289 15.05 6.23 -1.13
N PHE A 290 14.37 5.09 -0.89
CA PHE A 290 13.45 4.47 -1.84
C PHE A 290 11.97 4.69 -1.51
N GLY A 291 11.67 5.43 -0.43
CA GLY A 291 10.30 5.68 0.00
C GLY A 291 9.52 4.41 0.36
N ILE A 292 10.16 3.47 1.06
CA ILE A 292 9.57 2.17 1.37
C ILE A 292 8.40 2.33 2.33
N THR A 293 7.26 1.82 1.89
CA THR A 293 5.98 1.78 2.63
C THR A 293 5.90 0.53 3.48
N PHE A 294 6.20 -0.63 2.89
CA PHE A 294 6.24 -1.92 3.57
C PHE A 294 7.25 -2.86 2.94
N MET A 295 7.64 -3.93 3.66
CA MET A 295 8.56 -4.94 3.12
C MET A 295 8.34 -6.32 3.74
N ILE A 296 8.14 -7.34 2.93
CA ILE A 296 8.07 -8.75 3.34
C ILE A 296 9.46 -9.20 3.78
N THR A 297 9.56 -9.80 4.97
CA THR A 297 10.87 -10.15 5.55
C THR A 297 10.80 -11.26 6.61
N GLU A 298 10.20 -12.39 6.26
CA GLU A 298 10.14 -13.53 7.19
C GLU A 298 11.51 -14.08 7.60
N GLN A 299 12.51 -13.97 6.72
CA GLN A 299 13.83 -14.56 6.95
C GLN A 299 14.60 -13.83 8.05
N TRP A 300 14.24 -12.58 8.35
CA TRP A 300 14.95 -11.79 9.36
C TRP A 300 14.85 -12.38 10.76
N LEU A 301 13.73 -13.03 11.06
CA LEU A 301 13.50 -13.71 12.35
C LEU A 301 14.51 -14.83 12.65
N ARG A 302 15.31 -15.25 11.66
CA ARG A 302 16.43 -16.18 11.87
C ARG A 302 17.59 -15.53 12.65
N TRP A 303 17.71 -14.21 12.62
CA TRP A 303 18.92 -13.50 13.10
C TRP A 303 18.65 -12.28 13.99
N ILE A 304 17.46 -11.67 13.93
CA ILE A 304 17.11 -10.51 14.76
C ILE A 304 15.94 -10.81 15.70
N SER A 305 15.83 -10.05 16.79
CA SER A 305 14.73 -10.15 17.75
C SER A 305 13.46 -9.48 17.22
N MET A 306 12.31 -9.82 17.82
CA MET A 306 11.04 -9.16 17.49
C MET A 306 11.05 -7.65 17.81
N ASP A 307 11.78 -7.22 18.85
CA ASP A 307 11.97 -5.79 19.13
C ASP A 307 12.71 -5.09 17.97
N ARG A 308 13.74 -5.74 17.41
CA ARG A 308 14.46 -5.21 16.25
C ARG A 308 13.60 -5.21 14.98
N VAL A 309 12.74 -6.21 14.80
CA VAL A 309 11.70 -6.21 13.75
C VAL A 309 10.80 -4.98 13.93
N LYS A 310 10.31 -4.72 15.16
CA LYS A 310 9.46 -3.57 15.45
C LYS A 310 10.17 -2.25 15.13
N GLU A 311 11.43 -2.10 15.53
CA GLU A 311 12.25 -0.93 15.19
C GLU A 311 12.35 -0.73 13.66
N ASN A 312 12.62 -1.81 12.92
CA ASN A 312 12.72 -1.76 11.46
C ASN A 312 11.37 -1.50 10.79
N SER A 313 10.25 -2.03 11.32
CA SER A 313 8.90 -1.71 10.86
C SER A 313 8.57 -0.24 11.07
N MET A 314 8.94 0.35 12.20
CA MET A 314 8.70 1.76 12.51
C MET A 314 9.53 2.72 11.64
N ALA A 315 10.52 2.21 10.90
CA ALA A 315 11.28 3.01 9.93
C ALA A 315 10.55 3.20 8.58
N CYS A 316 9.53 2.39 8.29
CA CYS A 316 8.81 2.41 7.00
C CYS A 316 7.57 3.31 7.01
N GLY A 317 7.23 3.81 5.83
CA GLY A 317 5.99 4.56 5.61
C GLY A 317 5.96 5.92 6.29
N TYR A 318 4.77 6.39 6.66
CA TYR A 318 4.59 7.71 7.24
C TYR A 318 4.97 7.75 8.72
N ARG A 319 5.35 8.94 9.17
CA ARG A 319 5.52 9.26 10.59
C ARG A 319 5.07 10.69 10.80
N PHE A 320 3.93 10.89 11.46
CA PHE A 320 3.39 12.24 11.62
C PHE A 320 3.95 12.92 12.87
N ARG A 321 4.31 14.19 12.73
CA ARG A 321 4.71 15.08 13.82
C ARG A 321 3.85 16.33 13.81
N VAL A 322 3.15 16.57 14.91
CA VAL A 322 2.38 17.80 15.13
C VAL A 322 3.35 18.87 15.64
N THR A 323 3.56 19.90 14.82
CA THR A 323 4.53 20.98 15.09
C THR A 323 3.87 22.25 15.62
N SER A 324 2.57 22.44 15.37
CA SER A 324 1.75 23.49 15.98
C SER A 324 0.35 22.96 16.27
N PHE A 325 -0.23 23.40 17.40
CA PHE A 325 -1.62 23.19 17.76
C PHE A 325 -2.13 24.42 18.49
N GLU A 326 -3.01 25.17 17.83
CA GLU A 326 -3.62 26.37 18.36
C GLU A 326 -5.14 26.24 18.31
N THR A 327 -5.84 26.77 19.30
CA THR A 327 -7.30 26.66 19.40
C THR A 327 -7.94 27.95 19.90
N ASN A 328 -9.18 28.18 19.49
CA ASN A 328 -10.07 29.16 20.08
C ASN A 328 -11.40 28.48 20.47
N ASP A 329 -12.45 29.22 20.80
CA ASP A 329 -13.70 28.59 21.28
C ASP A 329 -14.43 27.74 20.21
N THR A 330 -14.16 27.97 18.92
CA THR A 330 -14.91 27.36 17.80
C THR A 330 -14.04 26.59 16.80
N GLN A 331 -12.73 26.79 16.81
CA GLN A 331 -11.83 26.36 15.75
C GLN A 331 -10.45 26.00 16.28
N SER A 332 -9.74 25.14 15.55
CA SER A 332 -8.35 24.80 15.79
C SER A 332 -7.53 24.86 14.50
N LEU A 333 -6.27 25.25 14.66
CA LEU A 333 -5.24 25.22 13.63
C LEU A 333 -4.19 24.20 14.07
N VAL A 334 -3.89 23.24 13.22
CA VAL A 334 -2.93 22.16 13.51
C VAL A 334 -1.97 22.03 12.36
N THR A 335 -0.67 22.12 12.62
CA THR A 335 0.36 21.88 11.60
C THR A 335 0.96 20.50 11.80
N VAL A 336 0.89 19.67 10.75
CA VAL A 336 1.43 18.32 10.74
C VAL A 336 2.52 18.21 9.69
N GLU A 337 3.64 17.62 10.07
CA GLU A 337 4.76 17.24 9.21
C GLU A 337 4.81 15.72 9.06
N ASN A 338 5.18 15.22 7.88
CA ASN A 338 5.57 13.82 7.72
C ASN A 338 7.09 13.68 7.84
N THR A 339 7.57 13.06 8.92
CA THR A 339 8.99 12.77 9.17
C THR A 339 9.40 11.34 8.76
N GLY A 340 8.47 10.60 8.17
CA GLY A 340 8.65 9.21 7.77
C GLY A 340 9.44 9.03 6.47
N ALA A 341 9.41 7.82 5.95
CA ALA A 341 10.02 7.46 4.67
C ALA A 341 9.07 7.60 3.48
N ALA A 342 7.75 7.49 3.69
CA ALA A 342 6.75 7.60 2.62
C ALA A 342 5.47 8.30 3.12
N PRO A 343 4.59 8.77 2.23
CA PRO A 343 3.25 9.22 2.60
C PRO A 343 2.33 8.10 3.08
N ILE A 344 1.20 8.49 3.67
CA ILE A 344 0.00 7.63 3.71
C ILE A 344 -0.72 7.71 2.35
N TYR A 345 -1.14 6.57 1.81
CA TYR A 345 -1.81 6.46 0.50
C TYR A 345 -3.34 6.43 0.61
N TYR A 346 -3.85 6.61 1.83
CA TYR A 346 -5.25 6.57 2.18
C TYR A 346 -5.66 7.88 2.85
N ASP A 347 -6.94 8.22 2.74
CA ASP A 347 -7.43 9.44 3.36
C ASP A 347 -7.40 9.34 4.88
N ALA A 348 -6.63 10.23 5.49
CA ALA A 348 -6.47 10.36 6.93
C ALA A 348 -6.61 11.83 7.30
N PHE A 349 -7.43 12.14 8.28
CA PHE A 349 -7.83 13.50 8.59
C PHE A 349 -7.37 13.87 9.99
N VAL A 350 -6.82 15.07 10.13
CA VAL A 350 -6.57 15.65 11.45
C VAL A 350 -7.93 16.00 12.05
N ALA A 351 -8.22 15.53 13.25
CA ALA A 351 -9.51 15.74 13.90
C ALA A 351 -9.35 16.37 15.28
N VAL A 352 -10.28 17.26 15.63
CA VAL A 352 -10.36 17.86 16.97
C VAL A 352 -11.76 17.64 17.54
N ASN A 353 -11.83 16.96 18.69
CA ASN A 353 -13.09 16.53 19.32
C ASN A 353 -14.01 15.80 18.31
N ASP A 354 -13.45 14.83 17.59
CA ASP A 354 -14.14 14.01 16.58
C ASP A 354 -14.67 14.78 15.35
N VAL A 355 -14.21 16.02 15.14
CA VAL A 355 -14.48 16.81 13.93
C VAL A 355 -13.24 16.80 13.05
N ARG A 356 -13.36 16.20 11.86
CA ARG A 356 -12.27 16.12 10.86
C ARG A 356 -11.99 17.46 10.19
N SER A 357 -10.74 17.65 9.78
CA SER A 357 -10.34 18.61 8.77
C SER A 357 -11.01 18.31 7.43
N THR A 358 -11.17 19.32 6.58
CA THR A 358 -11.67 19.14 5.20
C THR A 358 -10.61 18.54 4.28
N GLU A 359 -9.34 18.80 4.57
CA GLU A 359 -8.19 18.29 3.82
C GLU A 359 -7.61 17.06 4.51
N SER A 360 -7.13 16.13 3.69
CA SER A 360 -6.54 14.85 4.09
C SER A 360 -5.02 14.94 4.16
N LEU A 361 -4.38 14.15 5.03
CA LEU A 361 -2.94 13.90 5.12
C LEU A 361 -2.42 13.00 3.98
N LYS A 362 -3.31 12.41 3.18
CA LYS A 362 -2.96 11.60 2.01
C LYS A 362 -1.95 12.35 1.13
N TYR A 363 -0.89 11.64 0.76
CA TYR A 363 0.23 12.16 -0.05
C TYR A 363 1.04 13.31 0.57
N LEU A 364 0.92 13.59 1.88
CA LEU A 364 1.87 14.49 2.55
C LEU A 364 3.27 13.85 2.53
N SER A 365 4.18 14.41 1.73
CA SER A 365 5.48 13.77 1.49
C SER A 365 6.42 13.92 2.68
N PRO A 366 7.40 13.01 2.85
CA PRO A 366 8.50 13.17 3.79
C PRO A 366 9.13 14.56 3.72
N GLY A 367 9.27 15.21 4.87
CA GLY A 367 9.80 16.57 5.03
C GLY A 367 8.80 17.69 4.72
N GLU A 368 7.60 17.38 4.21
CA GLU A 368 6.55 18.37 4.00
C GLU A 368 5.72 18.59 5.27
N SER A 369 5.22 19.81 5.43
CA SER A 369 4.26 20.20 6.46
C SER A 369 3.00 20.78 5.84
N ARG A 370 1.86 20.56 6.49
CA ARG A 370 0.57 21.16 6.13
C ARG A 370 -0.15 21.65 7.37
N GLU A 371 -0.73 22.83 7.29
CA GLU A 371 -1.63 23.37 8.30
C GLU A 371 -3.06 22.97 7.98
N PHE A 372 -3.79 22.52 8.99
CA PHE A 372 -5.16 22.07 8.92
C PHE A 372 -6.03 22.98 9.76
N THR A 373 -7.15 23.38 9.19
CA THR A 373 -8.20 24.10 9.88
C THR A 373 -9.33 23.15 10.25
N ILE A 374 -9.67 23.08 11.54
CA ILE A 374 -10.75 22.23 12.05
C ILE A 374 -11.81 23.12 12.69
N ASN A 375 -13.07 22.96 12.29
CA ASN A 375 -14.22 23.69 12.85
C ASN A 375 -14.66 23.12 14.22
N SER A 376 -13.68 22.96 15.11
CA SER A 376 -13.84 22.49 16.47
C SER A 376 -12.69 23.04 17.32
N GLY A 377 -12.99 23.45 18.54
CA GLY A 377 -12.01 24.01 19.47
C GLY A 377 -12.46 23.87 20.91
N GLY A 378 -12.16 24.86 21.72
CA GLY A 378 -12.58 24.97 23.11
C GLY A 378 -11.42 24.86 24.10
N LYS A 379 -11.76 24.72 25.38
CA LYS A 379 -10.78 24.85 26.48
C LYS A 379 -9.85 23.64 26.66
N LYS A 380 -10.25 22.47 26.15
CA LYS A 380 -9.53 21.19 26.29
C LYS A 380 -9.71 20.37 25.01
N PRO A 381 -9.22 20.87 23.86
CA PRO A 381 -9.43 20.17 22.60
C PRO A 381 -8.64 18.86 22.58
N MET A 382 -9.24 17.81 22.04
CA MET A 382 -8.61 16.50 21.87
C MET A 382 -8.23 16.31 20.41
N LEU A 383 -6.94 16.13 20.14
CA LEU A 383 -6.41 15.89 18.79
C LEU A 383 -6.32 14.39 18.50
N SER A 384 -6.72 14.00 17.29
CA SER A 384 -6.56 12.64 16.74
C SER A 384 -6.29 12.70 15.24
N ILE A 385 -5.85 11.58 14.66
CA ILE A 385 -5.80 11.38 13.20
C ILE A 385 -6.73 10.22 12.86
N GLU A 386 -7.77 10.50 12.08
CA GLU A 386 -8.84 9.56 11.77
C GLU A 386 -8.75 9.05 10.33
N CYS A 387 -8.94 7.75 10.14
CA CYS A 387 -8.90 7.13 8.82
C CYS A 387 -9.95 6.01 8.75
N ASP A 388 -10.79 6.04 7.71
CA ASP A 388 -11.86 5.04 7.53
C ASP A 388 -11.33 3.68 7.03
N ARG A 389 -10.02 3.60 6.76
CA ARG A 389 -9.33 2.42 6.23
C ARG A 389 -8.69 1.56 7.32
N LEU A 390 -8.83 1.94 8.58
CA LEU A 390 -8.30 1.17 9.71
C LEU A 390 -9.20 -0.04 10.02
N VAL A 391 -8.58 -1.17 10.40
CA VAL A 391 -9.32 -2.29 11.00
C VAL A 391 -9.52 -2.04 12.50
N PRO A 392 -10.50 -2.70 13.15
CA PRO A 392 -10.76 -2.51 14.58
C PRO A 392 -9.50 -2.72 15.43
N GLY A 393 -9.18 -1.71 16.26
CA GLY A 393 -8.04 -1.74 17.17
C GLY A 393 -6.75 -1.14 16.63
N GLN A 394 -6.74 -0.65 15.39
CA GLN A 394 -5.68 0.20 14.86
C GLN A 394 -5.93 1.68 15.17
N GLU A 395 -4.85 2.44 15.29
CA GLU A 395 -4.87 3.90 15.43
C GLU A 395 -3.67 4.51 14.68
N ILE A 396 -3.85 5.72 14.15
CA ILE A 396 -2.75 6.50 13.59
C ILE A 396 -2.16 7.35 14.71
N GLY A 397 -0.91 7.07 15.05
CA GLY A 397 -0.16 7.82 16.06
C GLY A 397 0.51 9.07 15.47
N PHE A 398 0.85 10.00 16.34
CA PHE A 398 1.65 11.17 15.99
C PHE A 398 2.62 11.54 17.12
N GLU A 399 3.73 12.15 16.76
CA GLU A 399 4.65 12.79 17.70
C GLU A 399 4.22 14.23 18.00
N ALA A 400 4.40 14.68 19.23
CA ALA A 400 4.22 16.08 19.59
C ALA A 400 5.08 16.43 20.80
N ASN A 401 5.66 17.64 20.79
CA ASN A 401 6.32 18.22 21.94
C ASN A 401 6.08 19.74 21.96
N ILE A 402 4.83 20.13 22.18
CA ILE A 402 4.36 21.51 22.23
C ILE A 402 4.16 21.87 23.69
N VAL A 403 4.85 22.90 24.16
CA VAL A 403 4.76 23.40 25.53
C VAL A 403 4.30 24.86 25.47
N THR A 404 3.20 25.17 26.14
CA THR A 404 2.77 26.56 26.36
C THR A 404 3.77 27.26 27.28
N GLN A 405 4.29 28.41 26.86
CA GLN A 405 5.10 29.28 27.72
C GLN A 405 4.28 29.88 28.86
#